data_AF-A0A929ZZ76-F1
#
_entry.id   AF-A0A929ZZ76-F1
#
_cell.length_a   1.000
_cell.length_b   1.000
_cell.length_c   1.000
_cell.angle_alpha   90.00
_cell.angle_beta   90.00
_cell.angle_gamma   90.00
#
_symmetry.space_group_name_H-M   'P 1'
#
loop_
_entity.id
_entity.type
_entity.pdbx_description
1 polymer ?
#
loop_
_entity_poly.entity_id
_entity_poly.type
_entity_poly.pdbx_seq_one_letter_code
_entity_poly.pdbx_strand_id
1 'polypeptide(L)'
;MEMFQYKKYFDEYCEENKLSLSLSYTMPCGYETAYGTFDLNLQTIFINKNLLKDKEEYEQAFYLFHELRHALQYSNPQSFNNIINKSLSYIIMYDGTSYKQVGDKYYKYKINGDEEFLKNLYSSQPYEMDANEYAYKKVSEVMGFSKDLEQLFHSWMPKRRISNETYRLIYTEIDKGINE
;
A
#
# COMPACT_ATOMS: atom_id res chain seq x y z
N MET A 1 -19.84 -3.52 -21.75
CA MET A 1 -18.58 -3.70 -21.01
C MET A 1 -18.95 -4.35 -19.70
N GLU A 2 -18.51 -5.58 -19.49
CA GLU A 2 -18.75 -6.26 -18.22
C GLU A 2 -17.93 -5.51 -17.15
N MET A 3 -18.51 -5.29 -15.97
CA MET A 3 -17.78 -4.63 -14.90
C MET A 3 -16.83 -5.64 -14.27
N PHE A 4 -15.61 -5.21 -13.93
CA PHE A 4 -14.65 -6.05 -13.21
C PHE A 4 -15.30 -6.67 -11.97
N GLN A 5 -15.12 -7.99 -11.81
CA GLN A 5 -15.79 -8.80 -10.79
C GLN A 5 -15.09 -8.70 -9.43
N TYR A 6 -15.05 -7.49 -8.85
CA TYR A 6 -14.37 -7.21 -7.57
C TYR A 6 -14.66 -8.24 -6.48
N LYS A 7 -15.94 -8.60 -6.30
CA LYS A 7 -16.38 -9.50 -5.23
C LYS A 7 -15.79 -10.90 -5.37
N LYS A 8 -15.73 -11.42 -6.60
CA LYS A 8 -15.14 -12.73 -6.90
C LYS A 8 -13.67 -12.78 -6.47
N TYR A 9 -12.85 -11.87 -7.00
CA TYR A 9 -11.42 -11.83 -6.69
C TYR A 9 -11.14 -11.53 -5.21
N PHE A 10 -11.97 -10.70 -4.58
CA PHE A 10 -11.90 -10.43 -3.15
C PHE A 10 -12.17 -11.68 -2.32
N ASP A 11 -13.26 -12.40 -2.60
CA ASP A 11 -13.65 -13.60 -1.84
C ASP A 11 -12.61 -14.72 -2.02
N GLU A 12 -12.14 -14.97 -3.26
CA GLU A 12 -11.07 -15.93 -3.56
C GLU A 12 -9.79 -15.60 -2.78
N TYR A 13 -9.34 -14.34 -2.80
CA TYR A 13 -8.14 -13.92 -2.08
C TYR A 13 -8.29 -14.10 -0.57
N CYS A 14 -9.44 -13.73 -0.01
CA CYS A 14 -9.70 -13.85 1.43
C CYS A 14 -9.72 -15.32 1.86
N GLU A 15 -10.31 -16.21 1.06
CA GLU A 15 -10.31 -17.66 1.31
C GLU A 15 -8.88 -18.24 1.26
N GLU A 16 -8.13 -17.96 0.20
CA GLU A 16 -6.75 -18.44 0.03
C GLU A 16 -5.83 -18.02 1.18
N ASN A 17 -6.00 -16.78 1.67
CA ASN A 17 -5.13 -16.19 2.68
C ASN A 17 -5.72 -16.22 4.10
N LYS A 18 -6.90 -16.84 4.28
CA LYS A 18 -7.62 -16.95 5.56
C LYS A 18 -7.87 -15.59 6.23
N LEU A 19 -8.23 -14.59 5.43
CA LEU A 19 -8.53 -13.23 5.88
C LEU A 19 -10.03 -13.08 6.12
N SER A 20 -10.41 -12.44 7.22
CA SER A 20 -11.80 -12.10 7.54
C SER A 20 -12.01 -10.61 7.32
N LEU A 21 -12.30 -10.22 6.07
CA LEU A 21 -12.41 -8.83 5.64
C LEU A 21 -13.80 -8.52 5.10
N SER A 22 -14.16 -7.24 5.10
CA SER A 22 -15.31 -6.71 4.35
C SER A 22 -14.85 -5.97 3.09
N LEU A 23 -15.70 -5.91 2.08
CA LEU A 23 -15.51 -5.10 0.87
C LEU A 23 -16.57 -4.01 0.80
N SER A 24 -16.13 -2.76 0.72
CA SER A 24 -17.00 -1.59 0.60
C SER A 24 -16.67 -0.78 -0.65
N TYR A 25 -17.69 -0.14 -1.22
CA TYR A 25 -17.54 0.80 -2.34
C TYR A 25 -17.82 2.25 -1.93
N THR A 26 -18.08 2.48 -0.64
CA THR A 26 -18.29 3.80 -0.05
C THR A 26 -17.01 4.24 0.63
N MET A 27 -16.26 5.13 0.00
CA MET A 27 -14.98 5.60 0.53
C MET A 27 -15.16 6.31 1.89
N PRO A 28 -14.25 6.10 2.84
CA PRO A 28 -14.29 6.80 4.11
C PRO A 28 -13.93 8.29 3.94
N CYS A 29 -14.33 9.10 4.91
CA CYS A 29 -14.05 10.54 4.94
C CYS A 29 -12.54 10.81 4.84
N GLY A 30 -12.13 11.70 3.95
CA GLY A 30 -10.72 12.03 3.70
C GLY A 30 -10.02 11.16 2.65
N TYR A 31 -10.70 10.15 2.10
CA TYR A 31 -10.19 9.25 1.05
C TYR A 31 -11.04 9.29 -0.23
N GLU A 32 -11.85 10.32 -0.43
CA GLU A 32 -12.78 10.45 -1.56
C GLU A 32 -12.07 10.45 -2.92
N THR A 33 -10.80 10.85 -2.94
CA THR A 33 -9.95 10.91 -4.14
C THR A 33 -8.99 9.73 -4.27
N ALA A 34 -8.98 8.79 -3.33
CA ALA A 34 -8.17 7.58 -3.42
C ALA A 34 -8.87 6.53 -4.32
N TYR A 35 -8.10 5.73 -5.05
CA TYR A 35 -8.65 4.63 -5.87
C TYR A 35 -9.09 3.44 -5.00
N GLY A 36 -8.40 3.22 -3.89
CA GLY A 36 -8.73 2.24 -2.85
C GLY A 36 -8.07 2.62 -1.53
N THR A 37 -8.46 1.93 -0.46
CA THR A 37 -7.73 1.96 0.82
C THR A 37 -8.14 0.74 1.67
N PHE A 38 -7.20 0.17 2.41
CA PHE A 38 -7.47 -0.78 3.47
C PHE A 38 -7.53 -0.07 4.84
N ASP A 39 -8.63 -0.27 5.57
CA ASP A 39 -8.76 0.17 6.96
C ASP A 39 -8.54 -1.01 7.92
N LEU A 40 -7.47 -0.91 8.72
CA LEU A 40 -7.08 -1.93 9.70
C LEU A 40 -8.10 -2.10 10.83
N ASN A 41 -8.72 -1.01 11.30
CA ASN A 41 -9.64 -1.05 12.43
C ASN A 41 -10.98 -1.66 12.04
N LEU A 42 -11.46 -1.31 10.84
CA LEU A 42 -12.70 -1.82 10.29
C LEU A 42 -12.54 -3.17 9.57
N GLN A 43 -11.30 -3.63 9.38
CA GLN A 43 -11.00 -4.83 8.59
C GLN A 43 -11.70 -4.79 7.22
N THR A 44 -11.64 -3.64 6.55
CA THR A 44 -12.43 -3.37 5.35
C THR A 44 -11.54 -2.86 4.23
N ILE A 45 -11.68 -3.48 3.05
CA ILE A 45 -11.15 -2.98 1.79
C ILE A 45 -12.19 -2.02 1.19
N PHE A 46 -11.78 -0.79 0.92
CA PHE A 46 -12.58 0.21 0.24
C PHE A 46 -12.08 0.38 -1.19
N ILE A 47 -12.99 0.34 -2.16
CA ILE A 47 -12.69 0.56 -3.57
C ILE A 47 -13.56 1.68 -4.12
N ASN A 48 -12.93 2.67 -4.75
CA ASN A 48 -13.60 3.82 -5.30
C ASN A 48 -14.14 3.53 -6.70
N LYS A 49 -15.31 2.89 -6.78
CA LYS A 49 -15.97 2.61 -8.08
C LYS A 49 -16.27 3.87 -8.89
N ASN A 50 -16.45 5.03 -8.26
CA ASN A 50 -16.73 6.27 -8.99
C ASN A 50 -15.53 6.75 -9.82
N LEU A 51 -14.30 6.60 -9.29
CA LEU A 51 -13.07 6.91 -10.02
C LEU A 51 -12.67 5.80 -11.00
N LEU A 52 -13.07 4.56 -10.71
CA LEU A 52 -12.61 3.38 -11.42
C LEU A 52 -13.56 2.86 -12.52
N LYS A 53 -14.83 3.32 -12.55
CA LYS A 53 -15.86 2.81 -13.49
C LYS A 53 -15.48 2.89 -14.98
N ASP A 54 -14.68 3.89 -15.34
CA ASP A 54 -14.26 4.14 -16.73
C ASP A 54 -12.82 3.67 -16.98
N LYS A 55 -12.22 2.95 -16.02
CA LYS A 55 -10.87 2.38 -16.13
C LYS A 55 -10.93 0.94 -16.61
N GLU A 56 -9.85 0.52 -17.25
CA GLU A 56 -9.67 -0.86 -17.72
C GLU A 56 -9.68 -1.87 -16.56
N GLU A 57 -10.09 -3.11 -16.83
CA GLU A 57 -10.22 -4.14 -15.78
C GLU A 57 -8.89 -4.41 -15.06
N TYR A 58 -7.76 -4.35 -15.77
CA TYR A 58 -6.44 -4.52 -15.16
C TYR A 58 -6.12 -3.42 -14.14
N GLU A 59 -6.57 -2.19 -14.37
CA GLU A 59 -6.35 -1.06 -13.45
C GLU A 59 -7.26 -1.21 -12.22
N GLN A 60 -8.51 -1.62 -12.44
CA GLN A 60 -9.45 -1.95 -11.36
C GLN A 60 -8.93 -3.09 -10.46
N ALA A 61 -8.38 -4.14 -11.07
CA ALA A 61 -7.78 -5.27 -10.38
C ALA A 61 -6.51 -4.90 -9.64
N PHE A 62 -5.67 -4.04 -10.23
CA PHE A 62 -4.43 -3.56 -9.61
C PHE A 62 -4.70 -2.95 -8.25
N TYR A 63 -5.64 -1.99 -8.16
CA TYR A 63 -5.97 -1.35 -6.89
C TYR A 63 -6.61 -2.33 -5.89
N LEU A 64 -7.44 -3.28 -6.34
CA LEU A 64 -7.98 -4.30 -5.44
C LEU A 64 -6.87 -5.17 -4.82
N PHE A 65 -5.97 -5.71 -5.65
CA PHE A 65 -4.91 -6.59 -5.16
C PHE A 65 -3.86 -5.83 -4.34
N HIS A 66 -3.65 -4.54 -4.62
CA HIS A 66 -2.82 -3.66 -3.81
C HIS A 66 -3.36 -3.56 -2.37
N GLU A 67 -4.64 -3.19 -2.21
CA GLU A 67 -5.24 -3.07 -0.86
C GLU A 67 -5.34 -4.42 -0.14
N LEU A 68 -5.66 -5.51 -0.87
CA LEU A 68 -5.66 -6.86 -0.31
C LEU A 68 -4.26 -7.26 0.20
N ARG A 69 -3.21 -6.84 -0.49
CA ARG A 69 -1.84 -7.08 -0.05
C ARG A 69 -1.54 -6.33 1.24
N HIS A 70 -2.00 -5.09 1.41
CA HIS A 70 -1.91 -4.39 2.68
C HIS A 70 -2.64 -5.14 3.81
N ALA A 71 -3.86 -5.62 3.55
CA ALA A 71 -4.58 -6.40 4.55
C ALA A 71 -3.82 -7.64 4.99
N LEU A 72 -3.17 -8.35 4.06
CA LEU A 72 -2.31 -9.49 4.38
C LEU A 72 -1.05 -9.09 5.16
N GLN A 73 -0.39 -8.00 4.77
CA GLN A 73 0.78 -7.45 5.46
C GLN A 73 0.47 -7.15 6.94
N TYR A 74 -0.65 -6.48 7.22
CA TYR A 74 -1.05 -6.15 8.58
C TYR A 74 -1.60 -7.35 9.38
N SER A 75 -2.30 -8.27 8.71
CA SER A 75 -2.88 -9.45 9.39
C SER A 75 -1.83 -10.50 9.74
N ASN A 76 -0.78 -10.63 8.93
CA ASN A 76 0.27 -11.62 9.14
C ASN A 76 1.67 -11.07 8.82
N PRO A 77 2.14 -10.06 9.57
CA PRO A 77 3.39 -9.36 9.27
C PRO A 77 4.64 -10.26 9.38
N GLN A 78 4.56 -11.35 10.15
CA GLN A 78 5.67 -12.30 10.34
C GLN A 78 5.94 -13.17 9.10
N SER A 79 4.99 -13.27 8.17
CA SER A 79 5.20 -13.95 6.88
C SER A 79 5.95 -13.08 5.85
N PHE A 80 6.24 -11.83 6.18
CA PHE A 80 6.97 -10.91 5.33
C PHE A 80 8.40 -10.74 5.83
N ASN A 81 9.29 -10.29 4.94
CA ASN A 81 10.66 -9.98 5.35
C ASN A 81 10.68 -8.88 6.43
N ASN A 82 11.78 -8.83 7.19
CA ASN A 82 11.90 -7.94 8.34
C ASN A 82 11.67 -6.45 7.99
N ILE A 83 12.09 -6.00 6.80
CA ILE A 83 11.98 -4.58 6.43
C ILE A 83 10.54 -4.18 6.11
N ILE A 84 9.76 -5.06 5.45
CA ILE A 84 8.33 -4.82 5.21
C ILE A 84 7.59 -4.82 6.55
N ASN A 85 7.78 -5.86 7.36
CA ASN A 85 7.15 -5.96 8.68
C ASN A 85 7.45 -4.71 9.54
N LYS A 86 8.73 -4.32 9.65
CA LYS A 86 9.12 -3.12 10.40
C LYS A 86 8.46 -1.85 9.84
N SER A 87 8.35 -1.73 8.51
CA SER A 87 7.80 -0.52 7.88
C SER A 87 6.33 -0.26 8.20
N LEU A 88 5.54 -1.28 8.55
CA LEU A 88 4.10 -1.13 8.84
C LEU A 88 3.80 -0.22 10.04
N SER A 89 4.77 0.01 10.92
CA SER A 89 4.65 0.91 12.07
C SER A 89 5.08 2.35 11.78
N TYR A 90 5.47 2.68 10.54
CA TYR A 90 5.91 4.02 10.16
C TYR A 90 5.07 4.53 9.00
N ILE A 91 4.52 5.73 9.17
CA ILE A 91 3.86 6.48 8.10
C ILE A 91 4.79 7.63 7.76
N ILE A 92 5.38 7.63 6.56
CA ILE A 92 6.21 8.74 6.08
C ILE A 92 5.42 9.50 5.01
N MET A 93 5.37 10.83 5.13
CA MET A 93 4.70 11.72 4.19
C MET A 93 5.70 12.31 3.18
N TYR A 94 5.20 12.83 2.07
CA TYR A 94 6.00 13.41 0.98
C TYR A 94 6.94 14.55 1.40
N ASP A 95 6.62 15.24 2.50
CA ASP A 95 7.39 16.36 3.03
C ASP A 95 8.38 15.93 4.12
N GLY A 96 8.54 14.62 4.39
CA GLY A 96 9.39 14.09 5.45
C GLY A 96 8.77 14.13 6.85
N THR A 97 7.53 14.62 7.01
CA THR A 97 6.78 14.40 8.25
C THR A 97 6.53 12.90 8.39
N SER A 98 6.87 12.33 9.53
CA SER A 98 6.63 10.91 9.81
C SER A 98 5.88 10.70 11.12
N TYR A 99 5.17 9.58 11.19
CA TYR A 99 4.46 9.12 12.37
C TYR A 99 4.84 7.67 12.64
N LYS A 100 5.39 7.42 13.83
CA LYS A 100 5.65 6.06 14.30
C LYS A 100 4.54 5.61 15.23
N GLN A 101 3.93 4.46 14.95
CA GLN A 101 2.97 3.82 15.83
C GLN A 101 3.69 3.02 16.91
N VAL A 102 3.33 3.23 18.18
CA VAL A 102 3.76 2.43 19.33
C VAL A 102 2.54 2.13 20.19
N GLY A 103 2.04 0.91 20.11
CA GLY A 103 0.72 0.56 20.64
C GLY A 103 -0.37 1.41 19.97
N ASP A 104 -1.21 2.05 20.77
CA ASP A 104 -2.32 2.90 20.29
C ASP A 104 -1.92 4.36 20.06
N LYS A 105 -0.62 4.70 20.19
CA LYS A 105 -0.12 6.08 20.08
C LYS A 105 0.70 6.28 18.82
N TYR A 106 0.57 7.47 18.25
CA TYR A 106 1.41 7.95 17.15
C TYR A 106 2.34 9.04 17.63
N TYR A 107 3.62 8.88 17.32
CA TYR A 107 4.67 9.84 17.64
C TYR A 107 5.14 10.51 16.36
N LYS A 108 5.04 11.84 16.32
CA LYS A 108 5.44 12.63 15.17
C LYS A 108 6.96 12.85 15.20
N TYR A 109 7.62 12.66 14.07
CA TYR A 109 9.03 12.99 13.85
C TYR A 109 9.18 13.73 12.51
N LYS A 110 10.22 14.54 12.34
CA LYS A 110 10.50 15.24 11.09
C LYS A 110 11.83 14.75 10.54
N ILE A 111 11.77 13.99 9.44
CA ILE A 111 12.94 13.51 8.74
C ILE A 111 13.56 14.69 7.99
N ASN A 112 14.86 14.87 8.14
CA ASN A 112 15.62 15.88 7.41
C ASN A 112 16.07 15.34 6.06
N GLY A 113 15.97 16.15 5.01
CA GLY A 113 16.40 15.81 3.67
C GLY A 113 15.97 16.85 2.66
N ASP A 114 16.56 16.83 1.47
CA ASP A 114 16.09 17.65 0.36
C ASP A 114 14.76 17.10 -0.21
N GLU A 115 14.08 17.94 -0.98
CA GLU A 115 12.76 17.62 -1.54
C GLU A 115 12.77 16.36 -2.43
N GLU A 116 13.83 16.14 -3.22
CA GLU A 116 13.94 14.99 -4.10
C GLU A 116 14.09 13.70 -3.29
N PHE A 117 14.94 13.72 -2.26
CA PHE A 117 15.11 12.61 -1.34
C PHE A 117 13.81 12.27 -0.61
N LEU A 118 13.11 13.27 -0.07
CA LEU A 118 11.88 13.06 0.69
C LEU A 118 10.73 12.51 -0.18
N LYS A 119 10.63 12.97 -1.44
CA LYS A 119 9.67 12.41 -2.41
C LYS A 119 9.99 10.96 -2.74
N ASN A 120 11.26 10.64 -3.01
CA ASN A 120 11.67 9.26 -3.28
C ASN A 120 11.48 8.37 -2.05
N LEU A 121 11.71 8.89 -0.84
CA LEU A 121 11.43 8.20 0.42
C LEU A 121 9.95 7.89 0.58
N TYR A 122 9.07 8.87 0.37
CA TYR A 122 7.63 8.66 0.42
C TYR A 122 7.16 7.56 -0.56
N SER A 123 7.60 7.62 -1.81
CA SER A 123 7.18 6.67 -2.86
C SER A 123 7.88 5.32 -2.80
N SER A 124 9.00 5.17 -2.07
CA SER A 124 9.75 3.92 -1.99
C SER A 124 9.43 3.11 -0.73
N GLN A 125 8.37 3.43 0.01
CA GLN A 125 8.12 2.80 1.33
C GLN A 125 8.04 1.27 1.18
N PRO A 126 8.73 0.48 2.03
CA PRO A 126 8.89 -0.96 1.77
C PRO A 126 7.58 -1.73 1.62
N TYR A 127 6.57 -1.42 2.44
CA TYR A 127 5.26 -2.07 2.38
C TYR A 127 4.45 -1.66 1.13
N GLU A 128 4.54 -0.40 0.69
CA GLU A 128 3.95 0.10 -0.57
C GLU A 128 4.59 -0.57 -1.80
N MET A 129 5.92 -0.68 -1.80
CA MET A 129 6.67 -1.32 -2.88
C MET A 129 6.29 -2.80 -3.02
N ASP A 130 6.14 -3.52 -1.91
CA ASP A 130 5.64 -4.90 -1.92
C ASP A 130 4.19 -4.98 -2.42
N ALA A 131 3.31 -4.06 -2.02
CA ALA A 131 1.92 -4.01 -2.49
C ALA A 131 1.84 -3.79 -4.01
N ASN A 132 2.59 -2.82 -4.54
CA ASN A 132 2.66 -2.53 -5.98
C ASN A 132 3.25 -3.69 -6.78
N GLU A 133 4.38 -4.27 -6.34
CA GLU A 133 5.01 -5.41 -6.98
C GLU A 133 4.10 -6.65 -6.96
N TYR A 134 3.37 -6.87 -5.86
CA TYR A 134 2.40 -7.97 -5.74
C TYR A 134 1.20 -7.78 -6.66
N ALA A 135 0.57 -6.59 -6.64
CA ALA A 135 -0.58 -6.28 -7.47
C ALA A 135 -0.25 -6.46 -8.95
N TYR A 136 0.88 -5.91 -9.42
CA TYR A 136 1.33 -6.10 -10.79
C TYR A 136 1.46 -7.58 -11.19
N LYS A 137 2.12 -8.38 -10.35
CA LYS A 137 2.30 -9.83 -10.59
C LYS A 137 0.97 -10.57 -10.61
N LYS A 138 0.09 -10.30 -9.65
CA LYS A 138 -1.19 -11.00 -9.54
C LYS A 138 -2.13 -10.65 -10.69
N VAL A 139 -2.20 -9.37 -11.09
CA VAL A 139 -2.97 -8.97 -12.28
C VAL A 139 -2.40 -9.63 -13.54
N SER A 140 -1.07 -9.64 -13.70
CA SER A 140 -0.42 -10.32 -14.84
C SER A 140 -0.72 -11.82 -14.88
N GLU A 141 -0.83 -12.48 -13.72
CA GLU A 141 -1.20 -13.89 -13.60
C GLU A 141 -2.66 -14.15 -13.98
N VAL A 142 -3.59 -13.33 -13.49
CA VAL A 142 -5.05 -13.58 -13.66
C VAL A 142 -5.62 -13.05 -14.98
N MET A 143 -5.00 -12.02 -15.56
CA MET A 143 -5.49 -11.33 -16.77
C MET A 143 -4.52 -11.37 -17.94
N GLY A 144 -3.30 -11.88 -17.72
CA GLY A 144 -2.22 -11.84 -18.69
C GLY A 144 -1.46 -10.51 -18.67
N PHE A 145 -0.29 -10.54 -19.29
CA PHE A 145 0.55 -9.36 -19.45
C PHE A 145 -0.06 -8.36 -20.44
N SER A 146 -0.01 -7.07 -20.11
CA SER A 146 -0.25 -5.98 -21.06
C SER A 146 0.76 -4.84 -20.85
N LYS A 147 1.07 -4.11 -21.92
CA LYS A 147 1.94 -2.93 -21.83
C LYS A 147 1.33 -1.81 -20.98
N ASP A 148 0.01 -1.71 -20.96
CA ASP A 148 -0.68 -0.67 -20.21
C ASP A 148 -0.67 -0.98 -18.70
N LEU A 149 -0.72 -2.27 -18.32
CA LEU A 149 -0.48 -2.71 -16.94
C LEU A 149 0.96 -2.43 -16.51
N GLU A 150 1.94 -2.71 -17.37
CA GLU A 150 3.36 -2.40 -17.09
C GLU A 150 3.57 -0.89 -16.92
N GLN A 151 2.93 -0.05 -17.74
CA GLN A 151 2.97 1.41 -17.59
C GLN A 151 2.31 1.88 -16.29
N LEU A 152 1.15 1.33 -15.94
CA LEU A 152 0.47 1.61 -14.67
C LEU A 152 1.39 1.27 -13.48
N PHE A 153 1.99 0.07 -13.48
CA PHE A 153 2.94 -0.32 -12.45
C PHE A 153 4.10 0.68 -12.35
N HIS A 154 4.74 1.03 -13.46
CA HIS A 154 5.84 1.99 -13.46
C HIS A 154 5.42 3.40 -12.98
N SER A 155 4.16 3.80 -13.14
CA SER A 155 3.65 5.09 -12.63
C SER A 155 3.59 5.14 -11.09
N TRP A 156 3.42 3.98 -10.45
CA TRP A 156 3.42 3.83 -8.99
C TRP A 156 4.81 3.58 -8.40
N MET A 157 5.78 3.26 -9.25
CA MET A 157 7.15 3.00 -8.82
C MET A 157 7.98 4.28 -8.78
N PRO A 158 8.86 4.45 -7.77
CA PRO A 158 9.70 5.63 -7.65
C PRO A 158 10.73 5.68 -8.78
N LYS A 159 11.05 6.90 -9.26
CA LYS A 159 12.12 7.11 -10.25
C LYS A 159 13.49 6.66 -9.71
N ARG A 160 13.71 6.83 -8.41
CA ARG A 160 14.92 6.40 -7.71
C ARG A 160 14.51 5.66 -6.44
N ARG A 161 14.73 4.34 -6.45
CA ARG A 161 14.40 3.47 -5.31
C ARG A 161 15.34 3.76 -4.14
N ILE A 162 14.76 4.06 -2.99
CA ILE A 162 15.51 4.11 -1.72
C ILE A 162 15.86 2.69 -1.28
N SER A 163 17.11 2.49 -0.84
CA SER A 163 17.58 1.17 -0.42
C SER A 163 16.96 0.74 0.92
N ASN A 164 16.84 -0.58 1.13
CA ASN A 164 16.39 -1.11 2.42
C ASN A 164 17.32 -0.70 3.57
N GLU A 165 18.61 -0.51 3.31
CA GLU A 165 19.56 -0.07 4.33
C GLU A 165 19.30 1.38 4.75
N THR A 166 19.01 2.26 3.78
CA THR A 166 18.58 3.64 4.05
C THR A 166 17.33 3.67 4.93
N TYR A 167 16.34 2.81 4.67
CA TYR A 167 15.17 2.69 5.54
C TYR A 167 15.52 2.24 6.96
N ARG A 168 16.43 1.27 7.12
CA ARG A 168 16.86 0.83 8.46
C ARG A 168 17.48 1.98 9.26
N LEU A 169 18.28 2.83 8.60
CA LEU A 169 18.88 4.02 9.22
C LEU A 169 17.81 5.04 9.61
N ILE A 170 16.87 5.36 8.71
CA ILE A 170 15.77 6.30 8.97
C ILE A 170 14.87 5.82 10.10
N TYR A 171 14.50 4.53 10.11
CA TYR A 171 13.71 3.99 11.21
C TYR A 171 14.46 4.07 12.53
N THR A 172 15.77 3.83 12.54
CA THR A 172 16.61 3.97 13.73
C THR A 172 16.67 5.42 14.21
N GLU A 173 16.72 6.39 13.30
CA GLU A 173 16.69 7.82 13.62
C GLU A 173 15.34 8.23 14.23
N ILE A 174 14.23 7.82 13.62
CA ILE A 174 12.89 8.03 14.18
C ILE A 174 12.76 7.37 15.55
N ASP A 175 13.22 6.12 15.69
CA ASP A 175 13.18 5.36 16.93
C ASP A 175 13.90 6.09 18.08
N LYS A 176 15.04 6.74 17.79
CA LYS A 176 15.75 7.57 18.78
C LYS A 176 14.97 8.84 19.08
N GLY A 177 14.55 9.57 18.06
CA GLY A 177 13.93 10.88 18.21
C GLY A 177 12.56 10.88 18.88
N ILE A 178 11.81 9.77 18.87
CA ILE A 178 10.53 9.68 19.60
C ILE A 178 10.67 9.27 21.08
N ASN A 179 11.87 8.86 21.49
CA ASN A 179 12.19 8.47 22.87
C ASN A 179 12.88 9.60 23.66
N GLU A 180 13.22 10.70 22.98
CA GLU A 180 13.78 11.94 23.55
C GLU A 180 12.67 12.95 23.85
#